data_AF-A0AAD7HB39-F1
#
_entry.id   AF-A0AAD7HB39-F1
#
_cell.length_a   1.000
_cell.length_b   1.000
_cell.length_c   1.000
_cell.angle_alpha   90.00
_cell.angle_beta   90.00
_cell.angle_gamma   90.00
#
_symmetry.space_group_name_H-M   'P 1'
#
loop_
_entity.id
_entity.type
_entity.pdbx_description
1 polymer ?
#
loop_
_entity_poly.entity_id
_entity_poly.type
_entity_poly.pdbx_seq_one_letter_code
_entity_poly.pdbx_strand_id
1 'polypeptide(L)' 'ELAERVLHAAQPFPGDGDIVEGRRFLVYSTSEMDHVICDNHTDEDVFIRTEFLHDSAFDLAEWYTHQRLTSQGIPDS' A
#
# COMPACT_ATOMS: atom_id res chain seq x y z
N GLU A 1 7.99 -8.48 2.38
CA GLU A 1 8.19 -8.56 3.84
C GLU A 1 8.28 -7.20 4.56
N LEU A 2 9.27 -6.32 4.33
CA LEU A 2 9.30 -5.02 5.03
C LEU A 2 8.12 -4.11 4.64
N ALA A 3 7.89 -3.92 3.35
CA ALA A 3 6.77 -3.12 2.83
C ALA A 3 5.41 -3.61 3.36
N GLU A 4 5.16 -4.92 3.32
CA GLU A 4 3.95 -5.54 3.86
C GLU A 4 3.76 -5.23 5.35
N ARG A 5 4.83 -5.30 6.15
CA ARG A 5 4.79 -5.00 7.59
C ARG A 5 4.53 -3.52 7.86
N VAL A 6 5.13 -2.62 7.09
CA VAL A 6 4.88 -1.18 7.19
C VAL A 6 3.41 -0.89 6.90
N LEU A 7 2.88 -1.41 5.79
CA LEU A 7 1.48 -1.23 5.42
C LEU A 7 0.54 -1.87 6.45
N HIS A 8 0.84 -3.06 6.95
CA HIS A 8 0.02 -3.71 7.98
C HIS A 8 0.00 -2.93 9.30
N ALA A 9 1.13 -2.35 9.71
CA ALA A 9 1.21 -1.54 10.93
C ALA A 9 0.53 -0.17 10.79
N ALA A 10 0.37 0.33 9.57
CA ALA A 10 -0.27 1.62 9.27
C ALA A 10 -1.80 1.55 9.17
N GLN A 11 -2.39 0.35 9.24
CA GLN A 11 -3.84 0.20 9.25
C GLN A 11 -4.49 0.88 10.47
N PRO A 12 -5.77 1.28 10.38
CA PRO A 12 -6.61 1.25 9.18
C PRO A 12 -6.27 2.39 8.21
N PHE A 13 -6.46 2.13 6.92
CA PHE A 13 -6.45 3.12 5.86
C PHE A 13 -7.86 3.70 5.65
N PRO A 14 -7.98 4.87 4.98
CA PRO A 14 -9.27 5.45 4.65
C PRO A 14 -10.22 4.47 3.96
N GLY A 15 -11.44 4.37 4.51
CA GLY A 15 -12.50 3.50 4.01
C GLY A 15 -12.53 2.09 4.62
N ASP A 16 -11.53 1.67 5.39
CA ASP A 16 -11.48 0.30 5.94
C ASP A 16 -12.46 0.06 7.11
N GLY A 17 -12.89 1.14 7.78
CA GLY A 17 -13.73 1.06 8.98
C GLY A 17 -12.95 0.64 10.23
N ASP A 18 -12.49 -0.61 10.28
CA ASP A 18 -11.74 -1.23 11.39
C ASP A 18 -10.40 -1.83 10.90
N ILE A 19 -9.56 -2.29 11.83
CA ILE A 19 -8.31 -3.02 11.51
C ILE A 19 -8.66 -4.35 10.83
N VAL A 20 -7.98 -4.66 9.73
CA VAL A 20 -8.17 -5.91 8.99
C VAL A 20 -7.24 -6.99 9.56
N GLU A 21 -7.85 -7.97 10.23
CA GLU A 21 -7.14 -9.13 10.78
C GLU A 21 -6.52 -10.00 9.67
N GLY A 22 -5.30 -10.49 9.91
CA GLY A 22 -4.59 -11.41 9.00
C GLY A 22 -3.72 -10.72 7.94
N ARG A 23 -3.37 -11.48 6.87
CA ARG A 23 -2.49 -11.00 5.80
C ARG A 23 -3.28 -10.23 4.73
N ARG A 24 -3.51 -8.95 5.00
CA ARG A 24 -4.08 -8.03 4.02
C ARG A 24 -3.16 -7.77 2.84
N PHE A 25 -1.92 -7.38 3.11
CA PHE A 25 -0.98 -6.95 2.07
C PHE A 25 -0.05 -8.08 1.65
N LEU A 26 0.12 -8.22 0.34
CA LEU A 26 1.19 -9.00 -0.28
C LEU A 26 1.96 -8.08 -1.23
N VAL A 27 3.28 -8.08 -1.13
CA VAL A 27 4.15 -7.27 -1.98
C VAL A 27 5.17 -8.15 -2.67
N TYR A 28 5.12 -8.19 -4.00
CA TYR A 28 6.06 -8.95 -4.81
C TYR A 28 6.55 -8.16 -6.01
N SER A 29 7.75 -8.51 -6.48
CA SER A 29 8.34 -7.91 -7.67
C SER A 29 7.69 -8.48 -8.93
N THR A 30 7.42 -7.62 -9.89
CA THR A 30 7.00 -8.02 -11.25
C THR A 30 8.13 -7.83 -12.25
N SER A 31 9.08 -6.95 -11.94
CA SER A 31 10.31 -6.71 -12.70
C SER A 31 11.43 -6.26 -11.75
N GLU A 32 12.62 -5.97 -12.28
CA GLU A 32 13.68 -5.33 -11.48
C GLU A 32 13.28 -3.93 -11.00
N MET A 33 12.39 -3.25 -11.74
CA MET A 33 12.04 -1.85 -11.53
C MET A 33 10.68 -1.65 -10.87
N ASP A 34 9.85 -2.69 -10.81
CA ASP A 34 8.46 -2.58 -10.42
C ASP A 34 8.04 -3.69 -9.45
N HIS A 35 7.20 -3.30 -8.48
CA HIS A 35 6.52 -4.17 -7.54
C HIS A 35 5.01 -3.93 -7.63
N VAL A 36 4.25 -4.93 -7.19
CA VAL A 36 2.80 -4.84 -6.98
C VAL A 36 2.53 -5.02 -5.50
N ILE A 37 1.67 -4.15 -4.96
CA ILE A 37 1.05 -4.27 -3.66
C ILE A 37 -0.37 -4.78 -3.90
N CYS A 38 -0.62 -6.04 -3.57
CA CYS A 38 -1.97 -6.60 -3.53
C CYS A 38 -2.60 -6.29 -2.17
N ASP A 39 -3.74 -5.61 -2.18
CA ASP A 39 -4.58 -5.42 -1.00
C ASP A 39 -5.77 -6.38 -1.03
N ASN A 40 -5.65 -7.49 -0.30
CA ASN A 40 -6.68 -8.53 -0.21
C ASN A 40 -7.96 -8.05 0.49
N HIS A 41 -7.93 -6.92 1.20
CA HIS A 41 -9.14 -6.36 1.81
C HIS A 41 -10.03 -5.69 0.76
N THR A 42 -9.41 -5.04 -0.21
CA THR A 42 -10.10 -4.19 -1.19
C THR A 42 -10.16 -4.82 -2.58
N ASP A 43 -9.44 -5.93 -2.78
CA ASP A 43 -9.25 -6.61 -4.07
C ASP A 43 -8.64 -5.68 -5.13
N GLU A 44 -7.74 -4.79 -4.69
CA GLU A 44 -7.05 -3.82 -5.55
C GLU A 44 -5.55 -4.12 -5.63
N ASP A 45 -5.00 -4.03 -6.84
CA ASP A 45 -3.57 -4.08 -7.11
C ASP A 45 -3.03 -2.68 -7.35
N VAL A 46 -2.01 -2.29 -6.58
CA VAL A 46 -1.34 -1.00 -6.71
C VAL A 46 0.11 -1.19 -7.11
N PHE A 47 0.51 -0.58 -8.23
CA PHE A 47 1.88 -0.66 -8.73
C PHE A 47 2.77 0.40 -8.08
N ILE A 48 3.98 0.00 -7.70
CA ILE A 48 4.99 0.89 -7.13
C ILE A 48 6.37 0.58 -7.72
N ARG A 49 7.17 1.62 -7.93
CA ARG A 49 8.56 1.47 -8.40
C ARG A 49 9.44 0.92 -7.29
N THR A 50 10.33 -0.02 -7.63
CA THR A 50 11.28 -0.63 -6.69
C THR A 50 12.12 0.42 -5.96
N GLU A 51 12.48 1.53 -6.63
CA GLU A 51 13.29 2.60 -6.04
C GLU A 51 12.64 3.22 -4.79
N PHE A 52 11.32 3.38 -4.76
CA PHE A 52 10.61 3.91 -3.60
C PHE A 52 10.61 2.94 -2.42
N LEU A 53 10.57 1.63 -2.67
CA LEU A 53 10.65 0.63 -1.60
C LEU A 53 12.06 0.53 -0.99
N HIS A 54 13.08 1.04 -1.68
CA HIS A 54 14.47 1.09 -1.21
C HIS A 54 14.87 2.45 -0.64
N ASP A 55 14.04 3.48 -0.81
CA ASP A 55 14.29 4.81 -0.27
C ASP A 55 13.79 4.90 1.18
N SER A 56 14.71 5.07 2.14
CA SER A 56 14.38 5.21 3.56
C SER A 56 13.64 6.51 3.89
N ALA A 57 13.69 7.52 3.02
CA ALA A 57 12.96 8.77 3.19
C ALA A 57 11.54 8.70 2.61
N PHE A 58 11.20 7.63 1.88
CA PHE A 58 9.89 7.45 1.29
C PHE A 58 8.90 6.87 2.31
N ASP A 59 7.84 7.63 2.61
CA ASP A 59 6.75 7.15 3.46
C ASP A 59 5.76 6.32 2.65
N LEU A 60 5.97 5.00 2.66
CA LEU A 60 5.12 4.05 1.97
C LEU A 60 3.67 4.07 2.48
N ALA A 61 3.45 4.31 3.77
CA ALA A 61 2.12 4.30 4.36
C ALA A 61 1.31 5.53 3.95
N GLU A 62 1.94 6.70 4.01
CA GLU A 62 1.36 7.95 3.52
C GLU A 62 1.05 7.84 2.02
N TRP A 63 2.02 7.42 1.20
CA TRP A 63 1.81 7.24 -0.23
C TRP A 63 0.64 6.30 -0.54
N TYR A 64 0.55 5.16 0.16
CA TYR A 64 -0.54 4.20 -0.05
C TYR A 64 -1.91 4.76 0.36
N THR A 65 -1.94 5.58 1.42
CA THR A 65 -3.13 6.33 1.85
C THR A 65 -3.66 7.22 0.71
N HIS A 66 -2.77 7.94 0.03
CA HIS A 66 -3.16 8.76 -1.13
C HIS A 66 -3.69 7.93 -2.31
N GLN A 67 -3.10 6.75 -2.56
CA GLN A 67 -3.64 5.82 -3.57
C GLN A 67 -5.07 5.38 -3.23
N ARG A 68 -5.34 5.08 -1.96
CA ARG A 68 -6.68 4.69 -1.47
C ARG A 68 -7.71 5.81 -1.58
N LEU A 69 -7.33 7.04 -1.20
CA LEU A 69 -8.20 8.20 -1.36
C LEU A 69 -8.53 8.44 -2.84
N THR A 70 -7.52 8.34 -3.70
CA THR A 70 -7.69 8.50 -5.15
C THR A 70 -8.58 7.42 -5.76
N SER A 71 -8.42 6.13 -5.37
CA SER A 71 -9.27 5.05 -5.89
C SER A 71 -10.73 5.19 -5.46
N GLN A 72 -10.98 5.84 -4.32
CA GLN A 72 -12.32 6.18 -3.83
C GLN A 72 -12.89 7.48 -4.43
N GLY A 73 -12.14 8.17 -5.29
CA GLY A 73 -12.54 9.46 -5.87
C GLY A 73 -12.55 10.61 -4.86
N ILE A 74 -11.84 10.46 -3.74
CA ILE A 74 -11.68 11.51 -2.72
C ILE A 74 -10.46 12.35 -3.11
N PRO A 75 -10.62 13.65 -3.41
CA PRO A 75 -9.50 14.48 -3.80
C PRO A 75 -8.55 14.71 -2.62
N ASP A 76 -7.26 14.60 -2.92
CA ASP A 76 -6.18 14.96 -2.00
C ASP A 76 -6.24 16.46 -1.70
N SER A 77 -6.40 16.84 -0.43
CA SER A 77 -6.72 18.21 0.01
C SER A 77 -5.52 18.92 0.61
#